data_AF-A0ABD5ZR08-F1
#
_entry.id   AF-A0ABD5ZR08-F1
#
_cell.length_a   1.000
_cell.length_b   1.000
_cell.length_c   1.000
_cell.angle_alpha   90.00
_cell.angle_beta   90.00
_cell.angle_gamma   90.00
#
_symmetry.space_group_name_H-M   'P 1'
#
loop_
_entity.id
_entity.type
_entity.pdbx_description
1 polymer ?
#
loop_
_entity_poly.entity_id
_entity_poly.type
_entity_poly.pdbx_seq_one_letter_code
_entity_poly.pdbx_strand_id
1 'polypeptide(L)' 'MTRVPITDDVVSQLADLLDSGELEQPTNWMGAQFLAQDFGHEELATFVFEADAATYYEALSRAAKEADADVPLP' A
#
# COMPACT_ATOMS: atom_id res chain seq x y z
N MET A 1 2.27 -12.20 -8.30
CA MET A 1 2.09 -10.99 -9.12
C MET A 1 1.02 -11.24 -10.17
N THR A 2 -0.22 -10.97 -9.79
CA THR A 2 -1.44 -11.05 -10.61
C THR A 2 -2.33 -9.87 -10.23
N ARG A 3 -3.37 -9.60 -11.03
CA ARG A 3 -4.44 -8.72 -10.57
C ARG A 3 -5.17 -9.35 -9.40
N VAL A 4 -5.12 -8.70 -8.25
CA VAL A 4 -5.84 -9.06 -7.03
C VAL A 4 -6.84 -7.96 -6.68
N PRO A 5 -7.96 -8.28 -6.02
CA PRO A 5 -8.92 -7.27 -5.58
C PRO A 5 -8.26 -6.25 -4.63
N ILE A 6 -8.58 -4.97 -4.82
CA ILE A 6 -8.23 -3.90 -3.87
C ILE A 6 -9.44 -3.73 -2.95
N THR A 7 -9.33 -4.24 -1.72
CA THR A 7 -10.36 -4.13 -0.69
C THR A 7 -10.28 -2.77 0.02
N ASP A 8 -11.35 -2.39 0.71
CA ASP A 8 -11.36 -1.17 1.53
C ASP A 8 -10.36 -1.30 2.69
N ASP A 9 -10.18 -2.50 3.25
CA ASP A 9 -9.19 -2.79 4.29
C ASP A 9 -7.75 -2.58 3.80
N VAL A 10 -7.43 -3.03 2.57
CA VAL A 10 -6.11 -2.77 1.95
C VAL A 10 -5.85 -1.27 1.78
N VAL A 11 -6.87 -0.51 1.36
CA VAL A 11 -6.73 0.94 1.17
C VAL A 11 -6.54 1.64 2.51
N SER A 12 -7.35 1.31 3.52
CA SER A 12 -7.25 1.89 4.85
C SER A 12 -5.90 1.57 5.52
N GLN A 13 -5.44 0.32 5.47
CA GLN A 13 -4.14 -0.07 6.03
C GLN A 13 -2.98 0.64 5.31
N LEU A 14 -3.09 0.85 4.00
CA LEU A 14 -2.05 1.56 3.25
C LEU A 14 -2.09 3.07 3.54
N ALA A 15 -3.27 3.64 3.79
CA ALA A 15 -3.43 5.03 4.22
C ALA A 15 -2.83 5.24 5.62
N ASP A 16 -3.03 4.29 6.54
CA ASP A 16 -2.41 4.30 7.87
C ASP A 16 -0.88 4.29 7.77
N LEU A 17 -0.30 3.48 6.88
CA LEU A 17 1.15 3.48 6.64
C LEU A 17 1.65 4.81 6.08
N LEU A 18 0.89 5.45 5.18
CA LEU A 18 1.24 6.77 4.63
C LEU A 18 1.19 7.85 5.71
N ASP A 19 0.14 7.86 6.54
CA ASP A 19 -0.04 8.83 7.64
C ASP A 19 1.01 8.65 8.74
N SER A 20 1.50 7.42 8.95
CA SER A 20 2.58 7.14 9.91
C SER A 20 3.90 7.86 9.59
N GLY A 21 4.14 8.19 8.31
CA GLY A 21 5.41 8.74 7.84
C GLY A 21 6.57 7.74 7.77
N GLU A 22 6.39 6.49 8.20
CA GLU A 22 7.42 5.43 8.14
C GLU A 22 7.60 4.86 6.72
N LEU A 23 6.59 5.03 5.84
CA LEU A 23 6.66 4.61 4.45
C LEU A 23 7.40 5.65 3.58
N GLU A 24 8.71 5.73 3.73
CA GLU A 24 9.56 6.73 3.05
C GLU A 24 9.54 6.64 1.51
N GLN A 25 9.38 5.43 0.97
CA GLN A 25 9.33 5.18 -0.47
C GLN A 25 8.08 4.36 -0.82
N PRO A 26 6.90 5.00 -0.97
CA PRO A 26 5.65 4.29 -1.19
C PRO A 26 5.62 3.46 -2.48
N THR A 27 6.42 3.79 -3.49
CA THR A 27 6.53 2.99 -4.72
C THR A 27 7.41 1.75 -4.58
N ASN A 28 8.18 1.64 -3.49
CA ASN A 28 8.94 0.44 -3.16
C ASN A 28 8.03 -0.59 -2.47
N TRP A 29 7.29 -1.35 -3.29
CA TRP A 29 6.40 -2.44 -2.87
C TRP A 29 7.06 -3.45 -1.91
N MET A 30 8.34 -3.80 -2.07
CA MET A 30 9.01 -4.67 -1.08
C MET A 30 9.11 -4.00 0.29
N GLY A 31 9.45 -2.71 0.34
CA GLY A 31 9.49 -1.94 1.58
C GLY A 31 8.11 -1.81 2.22
N ALA A 32 7.09 -1.53 1.41
CA ALA A 32 5.70 -1.46 1.86
C ALA A 32 5.21 -2.81 2.44
N GLN A 33 5.60 -3.94 1.83
CA GLN A 33 5.26 -5.27 2.33
C GLN A 33 5.85 -5.52 3.72
N PHE A 34 7.14 -5.23 3.94
CA PHE A 34 7.78 -5.40 5.24
C PHE A 34 7.15 -4.50 6.30
N LEU A 35 6.94 -3.23 5.96
CA LEU A 35 6.34 -2.28 6.90
C LEU A 35 4.91 -2.68 7.27
N ALA A 36 4.12 -3.19 6.30
CA ALA A 36 2.80 -3.73 6.57
C ALA A 36 2.84 -4.89 7.58
N GLN A 37 3.84 -5.78 7.50
CA GLN A 37 4.01 -6.84 8.49
C GLN A 37 4.36 -6.29 9.88
N ASP A 38 5.25 -5.30 9.96
CA ASP A 38 5.65 -4.68 11.22
C ASP A 38 4.49 -3.94 11.92
N PHE A 39 3.55 -3.38 11.15
CA PHE A 39 2.33 -2.75 11.65
C PHE A 39 1.19 -3.74 11.94
N GLY A 40 1.35 -5.02 11.62
CA GLY A 40 0.30 -6.04 11.78
C GLY A 40 -0.81 -5.99 10.72
N HIS A 41 -0.55 -5.33 9.59
CA HIS A 41 -1.44 -5.24 8.43
C HIS A 41 -1.27 -6.47 7.51
N GLU A 42 -1.71 -7.64 8.00
CA GLU A 42 -1.52 -8.92 7.29
C GLU A 42 -2.18 -8.97 5.91
N GLU A 43 -3.34 -8.33 5.75
CA GLU A 43 -4.06 -8.26 4.47
C GLU A 43 -3.31 -7.39 3.46
N LEU A 44 -2.84 -6.21 3.87
CA LEU A 44 -1.97 -5.38 3.04
C LEU A 44 -0.67 -6.10 2.66
N ALA A 45 0.00 -6.75 3.62
CA ALA A 45 1.23 -7.49 3.33
C ALA A 45 1.01 -8.61 2.30
N THR A 46 -0.11 -9.33 2.41
CA THR A 46 -0.51 -10.37 1.44
C THR A 46 -0.83 -9.76 0.08
N PHE A 47 -1.61 -8.67 0.06
CA PHE A 47 -1.94 -7.94 -1.16
C PHE A 47 -0.67 -7.48 -1.90
N VAL A 48 0.28 -6.84 -1.22
CA VAL A 48 1.51 -6.32 -1.83
C VAL A 48 2.38 -7.46 -2.39
N PHE A 49 2.41 -8.61 -1.72
CA PHE A 49 3.11 -9.80 -2.20
C PHE A 49 2.49 -10.37 -3.49
N GLU A 50 1.16 -10.41 -3.56
CA GLU A 50 0.44 -11.06 -4.65
C GLU A 50 0.19 -10.15 -5.85
N ALA A 51 -0.02 -8.86 -5.62
CA ALA A 51 -0.39 -7.88 -6.62
C ALA A 51 0.66 -7.73 -7.73
N ASP A 52 0.20 -7.41 -8.94
CA ASP A 52 1.08 -6.81 -9.93
C ASP A 52 1.32 -5.33 -9.61
N ALA A 53 2.36 -4.74 -10.22
CA ALA A 53 2.75 -3.36 -9.93
C ALA A 53 1.63 -2.36 -10.23
N ALA A 54 0.85 -2.57 -11.29
CA ALA A 54 -0.26 -1.68 -11.65
C ALA A 54 -1.36 -1.70 -10.58
N THR A 55 -1.70 -2.88 -10.08
CA THR A 55 -2.69 -3.08 -9.01
C THR A 55 -2.20 -2.45 -7.70
N TYR A 56 -0.92 -2.61 -7.38
CA TYR A 56 -0.32 -1.95 -6.21
C TYR A 56 -0.38 -0.42 -6.32
N TYR A 57 0.00 0.17 -7.45
CA TYR A 57 -0.05 1.62 -7.65
C TYR A 57 -1.48 2.17 -7.65
N GLU A 58 -2.45 1.38 -8.13
CA GLU A 58 -3.85 1.75 -8.01
C GLU A 58 -4.29 1.81 -6.54
N ALA A 59 -3.94 0.82 -5.72
CA ALA A 59 -4.22 0.84 -4.28
C ALA A 59 -3.53 2.03 -3.59
N LEU A 60 -2.26 2.28 -3.93
CA LEU A 60 -1.50 3.40 -3.41
C LEU A 60 -2.12 4.76 -3.78
N SER A 61 -2.66 4.91 -4.99
CA SER A 61 -3.40 6.11 -5.39
C SER A 61 -4.67 6.32 -4.58
N ARG A 62 -5.38 5.24 -4.24
CA ARG A 62 -6.59 5.32 -3.41
C ARG A 62 -6.23 5.70 -1.97
N ALA A 63 -5.23 5.04 -1.40
CA ALA A 63 -4.74 5.31 -0.05
C ALA A 63 -4.19 6.73 0.11
N ALA A 64 -3.45 7.24 -0.89
CA ALA A 64 -2.94 8.60 -0.88
C ALA A 64 -4.06 9.66 -0.83
N LYS A 65 -5.19 9.41 -1.51
CA LYS A 65 -6.37 10.30 -1.43
C LYS A 65 -7.05 10.25 -0.07
N GLU A 66 -7.01 9.10 0.59
CA GLU A 66 -7.60 8.91 1.92
C GLU A 66 -6.75 9.56 3.02
N ALA A 67 -5.43 9.44 2.92
CA ALA A 67 -4.47 10.05 3.84
C ALA A 67 -4.16 11.53 3.54
N ASP A 68 -4.76 12.12 2.49
CA ASP A 68 -4.40 13.45 1.96
C ASP A 68 -2.88 13.61 1.72
N ALA A 69 -2.24 12.52 1.27
CA ALA A 69 -0.80 12.43 1.04
C ALA A 69 -0.45 12.66 -0.44
N ASP A 70 0.59 13.46 -0.70
CA ASP A 70 1.11 13.67 -2.06
C ASP A 70 2.15 12.60 -2.41
N VAL A 71 1.69 11.50 -3.01
CA VAL A 71 2.54 10.38 -3.44
C VAL A 71 2.76 10.43 -4.96
N PRO A 72 4.01 10.65 -5.43
CA PRO A 72 4.31 10.61 -6.86
C PRO A 72 4.27 9.16 -7.37
N LEU A 73 3.28 8.85 -8.21
CA LEU A 73 3.15 7.55 -8.87
C LEU A 73 3.83 7.55 -10.25
N PRO A 74 4.47 6.45 -10.66
CA PRO A 74 5.10 6.31 -11.97
C PRO A 74 4.11 6.14 -13.14
#